data_AF-G3V4B2-F1
#
_entry.id   AF-G3V4B2-F1
#
_cell.length_a   1.000
_cell.length_b   1.000
_cell.length_c   1.000
_cell.angle_alpha   90.00
_cell.angle_beta   90.00
_cell.angle_gamma   90.00
#
_symmetry.space_group_name_H-M   'P 1'
#
loop_
_entity.id
_entity.type
_entity.pdbx_description
1 polymer ?
#
loop_
_entity_poly.entity_id
_entity_poly.type
_entity_poly.pdbx_seq_one_letter_code
_entity_poly.pdbx_strand_id
1 'polypeptide(L)'
;MRPADPLIKAIKDGDEEALKTMIKEGKNLAEPNKEGWLPLHEAAYYGQVGCLKVLQRACERKNAEAVKILVQHNADTNHRCNRGWTALHESVSRNDLEVMQILVSGGAKVESKNAYGITPLFVAAQSGQLEALRF
;
A
#
# COMPACT_ATOMS: atom_id res chain seq x y z
N MET A 1 -12.02 3.25 -35.13
CA MET A 1 -12.20 3.47 -33.68
C MET A 1 -11.26 2.53 -32.95
N ARG A 2 -10.36 3.02 -32.09
CA ARG A 2 -9.57 2.11 -31.22
C ARG A 2 -10.55 1.50 -30.19
N PRO A 3 -10.49 0.20 -29.90
CA PRO A 3 -11.35 -0.38 -28.85
C PRO A 3 -11.10 0.37 -27.54
N ALA A 4 -12.16 0.64 -26.78
CA ALA A 4 -12.04 1.23 -25.46
C ALA A 4 -11.11 0.35 -24.61
N ASP A 5 -10.17 0.96 -23.90
CA ASP A 5 -9.26 0.22 -23.02
C ASP A 5 -10.11 -0.61 -22.05
N PRO A 6 -9.96 -1.96 -22.05
CA PRO A 6 -10.75 -2.85 -21.20
C PRO A 6 -10.69 -2.43 -19.72
N LEU A 7 -9.55 -1.90 -19.27
CA LEU A 7 -9.38 -1.42 -17.90
C LEU A 7 -10.29 -0.24 -17.59
N ILE A 8 -10.35 0.73 -18.51
CA ILE A 8 -11.19 1.92 -18.35
C ILE A 8 -12.67 1.56 -18.46
N LYS A 9 -13.01 0.60 -19.33
CA LYS A 9 -14.37 0.07 -19.41
C LYS A 9 -14.80 -0.58 -18.09
N ALA A 10 -13.99 -1.48 -17.54
CA ALA A 10 -14.27 -2.12 -16.25
C ALA A 10 -14.45 -1.09 -15.13
N ILE A 11 -13.61 -0.05 -15.10
CA ILE A 11 -13.74 1.03 -14.11
C ILE A 11 -15.06 1.79 -14.30
N LYS A 12 -15.37 2.25 -15.52
CA LYS A 12 -16.61 2.98 -15.83
C LYS A 12 -17.87 2.19 -15.45
N ASP A 13 -17.86 0.89 -15.76
CA ASP A 13 -18.97 -0.02 -15.53
C ASP A 13 -19.05 -0.48 -14.05
N GLY A 14 -18.05 -0.15 -13.22
CA GLY A 14 -17.98 -0.60 -11.83
C GLY A 14 -17.65 -2.09 -11.66
N ASP A 15 -17.09 -2.73 -12.69
CA ASP A 15 -16.79 -4.16 -12.71
C ASP A 15 -15.49 -4.47 -11.94
N GLU A 16 -15.65 -4.67 -10.63
CA GLU A 16 -14.57 -5.02 -9.72
C GLU A 16 -13.89 -6.36 -10.07
N GLU A 17 -14.62 -7.33 -10.61
CA GLU A 17 -14.08 -8.67 -10.87
C GLU A 17 -13.22 -8.70 -12.13
N ALA A 18 -13.65 -8.03 -13.19
CA ALA A 18 -12.81 -7.79 -14.35
C ALA A 18 -11.55 -7.02 -13.96
N LEU A 19 -11.69 -5.99 -13.11
CA LEU A 19 -10.57 -5.21 -12.62
C LEU A 19 -9.56 -6.06 -11.80
N LYS A 20 -10.04 -6.87 -10.86
CA LYS A 20 -9.20 -7.82 -10.10
C LYS A 20 -8.49 -8.82 -11.01
N THR A 21 -9.17 -9.30 -12.04
CA THR A 21 -8.60 -10.24 -13.02
C THR A 21 -7.45 -9.60 -13.79
N MET A 22 -7.64 -8.40 -14.33
CA MET A 22 -6.59 -7.66 -15.04
C MET A 22 -5.38 -7.37 -14.14
N ILE A 23 -5.62 -7.01 -12.87
CA ILE A 23 -4.54 -6.81 -11.88
C ILE A 23 -3.74 -8.09 -11.67
N LYS A 24 -4.42 -9.24 -11.56
CA LYS A 24 -3.79 -10.55 -11.38
C LYS A 24 -2.95 -10.95 -12.61
N GLU A 25 -3.38 -10.57 -13.80
CA GLU A 25 -2.63 -10.76 -15.06
C GLU A 25 -1.42 -9.82 -15.20
N GLY A 26 -1.17 -8.96 -14.22
CA GLY A 26 -0.01 -8.08 -14.19
C GLY A 26 -0.20 -6.78 -14.97
N LYS A 27 -1.46 -6.36 -15.21
CA LYS A 27 -1.73 -5.08 -15.87
C LYS A 27 -1.04 -3.93 -15.13
N ASN A 28 -0.32 -3.10 -15.87
CA ASN A 28 0.37 -1.93 -15.30
C ASN A 28 -0.66 -0.86 -14.91
N LEU A 29 -0.76 -0.56 -13.62
CA LEU A 29 -1.66 0.46 -13.06
C LEU A 29 -0.99 1.84 -12.90
N ALA A 30 0.31 1.93 -13.15
CA ALA A 30 1.09 3.15 -12.99
C ALA A 30 1.26 3.92 -14.31
N GLU A 31 0.79 3.36 -15.42
CA GLU A 31 0.82 4.04 -16.72
C GLU A 31 -0.39 4.97 -16.86
N PRO A 32 -0.18 6.28 -17.03
CA PRO A 32 -1.29 7.21 -17.24
C PRO A 32 -1.87 7.07 -18.65
N ASN A 33 -3.17 7.34 -18.76
CA ASN A 33 -3.84 7.46 -20.05
C ASN A 33 -3.36 8.72 -20.82
N LYS A 34 -3.93 8.98 -22.00
CA LYS A 34 -3.57 10.14 -22.83
C LYS A 34 -3.83 11.50 -22.18
N GLU A 35 -4.73 11.55 -21.21
CA GLU A 35 -5.08 12.73 -20.42
C GLU A 35 -4.19 12.86 -19.15
N GLY A 36 -3.21 11.97 -18.97
CA GLY A 36 -2.34 11.94 -17.80
C GLY A 36 -2.95 11.24 -16.57
N TRP A 37 -4.12 10.61 -16.71
CA TRP A 37 -4.84 10.02 -15.58
C TRP A 37 -4.44 8.58 -15.34
N LEU A 38 -4.20 8.23 -14.08
CA LEU A 38 -4.06 6.86 -13.63
C LEU A 38 -5.45 6.20 -13.51
N PRO A 39 -5.54 4.87 -13.57
CA PRO A 39 -6.78 4.14 -13.32
C PRO A 39 -7.48 4.55 -12.01
N LEU A 40 -6.70 4.92 -10.98
CA LEU A 40 -7.25 5.39 -9.70
C LEU A 40 -8.01 6.73 -9.85
N HIS A 41 -7.53 7.65 -10.70
CA HIS A 41 -8.21 8.92 -10.97
C HIS A 41 -9.54 8.69 -11.71
N GLU A 42 -9.56 7.74 -12.64
CA GLU A 42 -10.78 7.36 -13.37
C GLU A 42 -11.84 6.79 -12.43
N ALA A 43 -11.44 5.88 -11.52
CA ALA A 43 -12.36 5.31 -10.53
C ALA A 43 -12.92 6.40 -9.59
N ALA A 44 -12.10 7.37 -9.19
CA ALA A 44 -12.56 8.51 -8.40
C ALA A 44 -13.52 9.41 -9.20
N TYR A 45 -13.19 9.73 -10.44
CA TYR A 45 -13.99 10.59 -11.31
C TYR A 45 -15.38 10.02 -11.59
N TYR A 46 -15.48 8.72 -11.84
CA TYR A 46 -16.76 8.04 -12.06
C TYR A 46 -17.50 7.67 -10.76
N GLY A 47 -16.95 8.00 -9.58
CA GLY A 47 -17.56 7.69 -8.29
C GLY A 47 -17.58 6.19 -7.96
N GLN A 48 -16.69 5.41 -8.59
CA GLN A 48 -16.67 3.95 -8.51
C GLN A 48 -15.86 3.49 -7.29
N VAL A 49 -16.48 3.62 -6.11
CA VAL A 49 -15.83 3.37 -4.81
C VAL A 49 -15.27 1.96 -4.70
N GLY A 50 -15.96 0.96 -5.26
CA GLY A 50 -15.49 -0.43 -5.31
C GLY A 50 -14.18 -0.58 -6.08
N CYS A 51 -14.18 -0.13 -7.33
CA CYS A 51 -12.99 -0.10 -8.18
C CYS A 51 -11.84 0.71 -7.57
N LEU A 52 -12.14 1.83 -6.92
CA LEU A 52 -11.15 2.65 -6.21
C LEU A 52 -10.44 1.85 -5.11
N LYS A 53 -11.20 1.12 -4.28
CA LYS A 53 -10.64 0.25 -3.23
C LYS A 53 -9.81 -0.89 -3.81
N VAL A 54 -10.27 -1.52 -4.89
CA VAL A 54 -9.52 -2.57 -5.59
C VAL A 54 -8.16 -2.06 -6.07
N LEU A 55 -8.14 -0.87 -6.68
CA LEU A 55 -6.91 -0.25 -7.19
C LEU A 55 -5.96 0.18 -6.06
N GLN A 56 -6.47 0.77 -4.97
CA GLN A 56 -5.68 1.13 -3.80
C GLN A 56 -5.00 -0.11 -3.20
N ARG A 57 -5.76 -1.18 -2.99
CA ARG A 57 -5.23 -2.44 -2.44
C ARG A 57 -4.18 -3.08 -3.34
N ALA A 58 -4.32 -2.95 -4.66
CA ALA A 58 -3.31 -3.45 -5.59
C ALA A 58 -1.98 -2.69 -5.47
N CYS A 59 -2.01 -1.38 -5.24
CA CYS A 59 -0.82 -0.59 -4.97
C CYS A 59 -0.17 -0.96 -3.62
N GLU A 60 -0.97 -1.10 -2.57
CA GLU A 60 -0.50 -1.53 -1.24
C GLU A 60 0.18 -2.91 -1.28
N ARG A 61 -0.44 -3.88 -1.95
CA ARG A 61 0.14 -5.23 -2.13
C ARG A 61 1.49 -5.22 -2.83
N LYS A 62 1.70 -4.34 -3.82
CA LYS A 62 3.01 -4.21 -4.48
C LYS A 62 4.09 -3.72 -3.51
N ASN A 63 3.73 -2.82 -2.59
CA ASN A 63 4.65 -2.37 -1.55
C ASN A 63 4.98 -3.50 -0.57
N ALA A 64 3.97 -4.24 -0.12
CA ALA A 64 4.15 -5.39 0.78
C ALA A 64 5.05 -6.48 0.16
N GLU A 65 4.84 -6.83 -1.13
CA GLU A 65 5.68 -7.82 -1.81
C GLU A 65 7.13 -7.35 -1.94
N ALA A 66 7.38 -6.06 -2.24
CA ALA A 66 8.73 -5.52 -2.27
C ALA A 66 9.41 -5.60 -0.89
N VAL A 67 8.71 -5.26 0.19
CA VAL A 67 9.23 -5.40 1.56
C VAL A 67 9.52 -6.87 1.86
N LYS A 68 8.62 -7.79 1.51
CA LYS A 68 8.79 -9.23 1.72
C LYS A 68 10.05 -9.76 1.04
N ILE A 69 10.28 -9.42 -0.24
CA ILE A 69 11.47 -9.81 -0.98
C ILE A 69 12.73 -9.29 -0.28
N LEU A 70 12.74 -8.01 0.13
CA LEU A 70 13.90 -7.42 0.82
C LEU A 70 14.19 -8.14 2.15
N VAL A 71 13.16 -8.43 2.95
CA VAL A 71 13.30 -9.17 4.21
C VAL A 71 13.81 -10.60 3.97
N GLN A 72 13.32 -11.29 2.94
CA GLN A 72 13.82 -12.62 2.54
C GLN A 72 15.29 -12.59 2.11
N HIS A 73 15.77 -11.45 1.61
CA HIS A 73 17.16 -11.21 1.27
C HIS A 73 17.95 -10.54 2.41
N ASN A 74 17.54 -10.76 3.67
CA ASN A 74 18.23 -10.33 4.88
C ASN A 74 18.40 -8.80 5.01
N ALA A 75 17.48 -8.00 4.46
CA ALA A 75 17.45 -6.57 4.74
C ALA A 75 17.28 -6.33 6.26
N ASP A 76 18.00 -5.36 6.81
CA ASP A 76 17.92 -4.99 8.22
C ASP A 76 16.57 -4.31 8.53
N THR A 77 15.64 -5.07 9.10
CA THR A 77 14.30 -4.61 9.51
C THR A 77 14.31 -3.55 10.61
N ASN A 78 15.45 -3.38 11.29
CA ASN A 78 15.65 -2.38 12.34
C ASN A 78 16.50 -1.19 11.89
N HIS A 79 16.84 -1.11 10.60
CA HIS A 79 17.57 0.03 10.05
C HIS A 79 16.83 1.34 10.32
N ARG A 80 17.60 2.38 10.65
CA ARG A 80 17.08 3.67 11.09
C ARG A 80 17.42 4.75 10.09
N CYS A 81 16.45 5.54 9.66
CA CYS A 81 16.74 6.77 8.92
C CYS A 81 17.38 7.82 9.83
N ASN A 82 17.75 8.99 9.27
CA ASN A 82 18.39 10.08 10.02
C ASN A 82 17.60 10.58 11.23
N ARG A 83 16.27 10.41 11.25
CA ARG A 83 15.40 10.76 12.39
C ARG A 83 15.18 9.60 13.37
N GLY A 84 15.87 8.49 13.17
CA GLY A 84 15.72 7.28 13.97
C GLY A 84 14.48 6.45 13.65
N TRP A 85 13.70 6.80 12.61
CA TRP A 85 12.53 6.00 12.22
C TRP A 85 12.97 4.69 11.58
N THR A 86 12.28 3.62 11.95
CA THR A 86 12.39 2.31 11.30
C THR A 86 11.25 2.12 10.29
N ALA A 87 11.35 1.11 9.43
CA ALA A 87 10.26 0.74 8.53
C ALA A 87 8.94 0.47 9.27
N LEU A 88 9.01 -0.05 10.51
CA LEU A 88 7.83 -0.31 11.33
C LEU A 88 7.11 0.97 11.78
N HIS A 89 7.84 2.07 12.03
CA HIS A 89 7.19 3.35 12.33
C HIS A 89 6.39 3.85 11.13
N GLU A 90 6.95 3.70 9.92
CA GLU A 90 6.31 4.14 8.68
C GLU A 90 5.11 3.28 8.31
N SER A 91 5.18 1.96 8.46
CA SER A 91 4.02 1.09 8.20
C SER A 91 2.89 1.36 9.18
N VAL A 92 3.21 1.64 10.46
CA VAL A 92 2.22 2.01 11.48
C VAL A 92 1.58 3.36 11.17
N SER A 93 2.33 4.38 10.77
CA SER A 93 1.77 5.70 10.42
C SER A 93 0.77 5.64 9.25
N ARG A 94 0.89 4.61 8.41
CA ARG A 94 0.03 4.34 7.24
C ARG A 94 -1.07 3.30 7.49
N ASN A 95 -1.12 2.70 8.68
CA ASN A 95 -2.02 1.58 8.99
C ASN A 95 -1.83 0.36 8.04
N ASP A 96 -0.61 0.16 7.55
CA ASP A 96 -0.28 -0.90 6.60
C ASP A 96 0.04 -2.21 7.35
N LEU A 97 -1.02 -2.91 7.75
CA LEU A 97 -0.94 -4.13 8.56
C LEU A 97 -0.15 -5.26 7.88
N GLU A 98 -0.19 -5.33 6.55
CA GLU A 98 0.51 -6.37 5.79
C GLU A 98 2.02 -6.16 5.88
N VAL A 99 2.49 -4.92 5.67
CA VAL A 99 3.89 -4.56 5.87
C VAL A 99 4.30 -4.70 7.35
N MET A 100 3.45 -4.29 8.30
CA MET A 100 3.71 -4.48 9.73
C MET A 100 3.95 -5.95 10.06
N GLN A 101 3.09 -6.85 9.58
CA GLN A 101 3.23 -8.29 9.79
C GLN A 101 4.53 -8.84 9.20
N ILE A 102 4.88 -8.44 7.98
CA ILE A 102 6.12 -8.86 7.31
C ILE A 102 7.35 -8.42 8.12
N LEU A 103 7.37 -7.16 8.57
CA LEU A 103 8.49 -6.60 9.32
C LEU A 103 8.66 -7.27 10.69
N VAL A 104 7.56 -7.46 11.43
CA VAL A 104 7.59 -8.13 12.75
C VAL A 104 8.04 -9.59 12.61
N SER A 105 7.51 -10.31 11.62
CA SER A 105 7.98 -11.66 11.28
C SER A 105 9.45 -11.68 10.86
N GLY A 106 9.95 -10.59 10.27
CA GLY A 106 11.35 -10.36 9.93
C GLY A 106 12.22 -9.81 11.08
N GLY A 107 11.73 -9.83 12.32
CA GLY A 107 12.51 -9.44 13.50
C GLY A 107 12.56 -7.94 13.79
N ALA A 108 11.64 -7.13 13.25
CA ALA A 108 11.50 -5.73 13.62
C ALA A 108 11.14 -5.59 15.11
N LYS A 109 11.87 -4.72 15.82
CA LYS A 109 11.63 -4.43 17.24
C LYS A 109 10.46 -3.46 17.39
N VAL A 110 9.32 -3.96 17.89
CA VAL A 110 8.08 -3.19 18.10
C VAL A 110 8.24 -2.02 19.08
N GLU A 111 9.17 -2.13 20.03
CA GLU A 111 9.48 -1.08 21.02
C GLU A 111 10.61 -0.13 20.58
N SER A 112 10.99 -0.15 19.30
CA SER A 112 12.04 0.75 18.79
C SER A 112 11.68 2.21 19.02
N LYS A 113 12.58 2.98 19.63
CA LYS A 113 12.40 4.43 19.79
C LYS A 113 13.15 5.20 18.73
N ASN A 114 12.51 6.14 18.04
CA ASN A 114 13.21 7.05 17.13
C ASN A 114 14.09 8.07 17.90
N ALA A 115 14.72 9.03 17.21
CA ALA A 115 15.60 10.01 17.85
C ALA A 115 14.89 10.93 18.87
N TYR A 116 13.57 10.98 18.83
CA TYR A 116 12.72 11.77 19.74
C TYR A 116 12.08 10.91 20.85
N GLY A 117 12.46 9.62 20.96
CA GLY A 117 11.87 8.71 21.94
C GLY A 117 10.50 8.15 21.55
N ILE A 118 10.01 8.45 20.34
CA ILE A 118 8.70 8.01 19.85
C ILE A 118 8.79 6.55 19.42
N THR A 119 7.82 5.73 19.85
CA THR A 119 7.66 4.32 19.47
C THR A 119 6.63 4.15 18.36
N PRO A 120 6.61 3.01 17.64
CA PRO A 120 5.53 2.67 16.73
C PRO A 120 4.14 2.78 17.38
N LEU A 121 3.97 2.29 18.62
CA LEU A 121 2.71 2.44 19.36
C LEU A 121 2.27 3.91 19.51
N PHE A 122 3.21 4.80 19.84
CA PHE A 122 2.92 6.23 19.93
C PHE A 122 2.50 6.80 18.57
N VAL A 123 3.16 6.39 17.48
CA VAL A 123 2.78 6.79 16.11
C VAL A 123 1.34 6.34 15.80
N ALA A 124 0.96 5.10 16.14
CA ALA A 124 -0.39 4.59 15.91
C ALA A 124 -1.45 5.45 16.62
N ALA A 125 -1.19 5.80 17.89
CA ALA A 125 -2.07 6.65 18.68
C ALA A 125 -2.14 8.09 18.12
N GLN A 126 -1.00 8.69 17.78
CA GLN A 126 -0.92 10.05 17.25
C GLN A 126 -1.62 10.18 15.88
N SER A 127 -1.47 9.17 15.02
CA SER A 127 -2.03 9.17 13.67
C SER A 127 -3.46 8.62 13.61
N GLY A 128 -4.05 8.19 14.73
CA GLY A 128 -5.40 7.63 14.78
C GLY A 128 -5.55 6.30 14.05
N GLN A 129 -4.46 5.53 13.90
CA GLN A 129 -4.43 4.28 13.14
C GLN A 129 -4.93 3.13 14.00
N LEU A 130 -6.26 2.99 14.03
CA LEU A 130 -6.96 2.08 14.94
C LEU A 130 -6.60 0.60 14.75
N GLU A 131 -6.36 0.17 13.50
CA GLU A 131 -5.99 -1.22 13.27
C GLU A 131 -4.54 -1.48 13.66
N ALA A 132 -3.63 -0.53 13.41
CA ALA A 132 -2.26 -0.62 13.88
C ALA A 132 -2.16 -0.58 15.42
N LEU A 133 -3.10 0.07 16.11
CA LEU A 133 -3.25 0.01 17.57
C LEU A 133 -3.75 -1.34 18.08
N ARG A 134 -4.51 -2.07 17.26
CA ARG A 134 -5.09 -3.38 17.57
C ARG A 134 -4.21 -4.56 17.16
N PHE A 135 -3.23 -4.31 16.30
CA PHE A 135 -2.26 -5.27 15.80
C PHE A 135 -1.44 -5.89 16.95
#